data_AF-A0A930RG01-F1
#
_entry.id   AF-A0A930RG01-F1
#
_cell.length_a   1.000
_cell.length_b   1.000
_cell.length_c   1.000
_cell.angle_alpha   90.00
_cell.angle_beta   90.00
_cell.angle_gamma   90.00
#
_symmetry.space_group_name_H-M   'P 1'
#
loop_
_entity.id
_entity.type
_entity.pdbx_description
1 polymer ?
#
loop_
_entity_poly.entity_id
_entity_poly.type
_entity_poly.pdbx_seq_one_letter_code
_entity_poly.pdbx_strand_id
1 'polypeptide(L)'
;MQDETRADAISREARRTAAVGVLFALIWIVLGFGLSAVPVTVMGLPLWAVTSSVGVLVTGAVLAVYLAHTAEDIPLDDEAGEGARR
;
A
#
# COMPACT_ATOMS: atom_id res chain seq x y z
N MET A 1 27.80 4.01 -13.49
CA MET A 1 27.71 4.18 -12.03
C MET A 1 26.35 4.76 -11.62
N GLN A 2 25.82 5.81 -12.26
CA GLN A 2 24.46 6.34 -12.01
C GLN A 2 23.33 5.30 -12.25
N ASP A 3 23.40 4.51 -13.33
CA ASP A 3 22.36 3.49 -13.62
C ASP A 3 22.25 2.39 -12.55
N GLU A 4 23.39 2.01 -11.95
CA GLU A 4 23.46 0.97 -10.92
C GLU A 4 22.75 1.45 -9.63
N THR A 5 22.96 2.72 -9.27
CA THR A 5 22.29 3.35 -8.12
C THR A 5 20.77 3.51 -8.32
N ARG A 6 20.33 3.75 -9.57
CA ARG A 6 18.90 3.86 -9.92
C ARG A 6 18.19 2.51 -9.86
N ALA A 7 18.83 1.45 -10.37
CA ALA A 7 18.28 0.09 -10.33
C ALA A 7 18.10 -0.40 -8.88
N ASP A 8 19.05 -0.09 -8.00
CA ASP A 8 18.99 -0.44 -6.57
C ASP A 8 17.87 0.31 -5.83
N ALA A 9 17.64 1.59 -6.16
CA ALA A 9 16.53 2.36 -5.61
C ALA A 9 15.16 1.78 -6.05
N ILE A 10 15.00 1.46 -7.33
CA ILE A 10 13.77 0.86 -7.85
C ILE A 10 13.50 -0.51 -7.19
N SER A 11 14.53 -1.36 -7.06
CA SER A 11 14.40 -2.68 -6.44
C SER A 11 13.98 -2.61 -4.97
N ARG A 12 14.56 -1.67 -4.21
CA ARG A 12 14.21 -1.43 -2.80
C ARG A 12 12.76 -0.98 -2.65
N GLU A 13 12.28 -0.13 -3.53
CA GLU A 13 10.95 0.49 -3.44
C GLU A 13 9.87 -0.51 -3.90
N ALA A 14 10.18 -1.32 -4.92
CA ALA A 14 9.37 -2.46 -5.33
C ALA A 14 9.24 -3.48 -4.18
N ARG A 15 10.34 -3.78 -3.49
CA ARG A 15 10.33 -4.69 -2.34
C ARG A 15 9.53 -4.15 -1.16
N ARG A 16 9.61 -2.84 -0.88
CA ARG A 16 8.78 -2.17 0.14
C ARG A 16 7.31 -2.23 -0.21
N THR A 17 6.95 -1.95 -1.46
CA THR A 17 5.56 -2.02 -1.94
C THR A 17 5.02 -3.44 -1.85
N ALA A 18 5.81 -4.43 -2.27
CA ALA A 18 5.44 -5.84 -2.15
C ALA A 18 5.24 -6.27 -0.68
N ALA A 19 6.13 -5.86 0.22
CA ALA A 19 6.00 -6.15 1.65
C ALA A 19 4.73 -5.51 2.25
N VAL A 20 4.42 -4.27 1.88
CA VAL A 20 3.19 -3.58 2.29
C VAL A 20 1.95 -4.30 1.74
N GLY A 21 1.99 -4.78 0.49
CA GLY A 21 0.91 -5.58 -0.10
C GLY A 21 0.67 -6.89 0.63
N VAL A 22 1.73 -7.61 1.02
CA VAL A 22 1.61 -8.83 1.83
C VAL A 22 1.02 -8.51 3.21
N LEU A 23 1.51 -7.46 3.87
CA LEU A 23 0.96 -7.03 5.16
C LEU A 23 -0.53 -6.69 5.07
N PHE A 24 -0.93 -5.97 4.02
CA PHE A 24 -2.32 -5.65 3.75
C PHE A 24 -3.18 -6.91 3.59
N ALA A 25 -2.71 -7.89 2.82
CA ALA A 25 -3.43 -9.16 2.64
C ALA A 25 -3.60 -9.92 3.96
N LEU A 26 -2.56 -9.95 4.81
CA LEU A 26 -2.64 -10.59 6.12
C LEU A 26 -3.64 -9.88 7.04
N ILE A 27 -3.61 -8.54 7.10
CA ILE A 27 -4.56 -7.75 7.90
C ILE A 27 -5.98 -8.02 7.42
N TRP A 28 -6.20 -8.06 6.10
CA TRP A 28 -7.51 -8.34 5.53
C TRP A 28 -8.03 -9.74 5.89
N ILE A 29 -7.19 -10.77 5.80
CA ILE A 29 -7.58 -12.15 6.18
C ILE A 29 -8.03 -12.20 7.64
N VAL A 30 -7.30 -11.53 8.54
CA VAL A 30 -7.64 -11.46 9.97
C VAL A 30 -8.95 -10.70 10.20
N LEU A 31 -9.12 -9.54 9.57
CA LEU A 31 -10.31 -8.71 9.75
C LEU A 31 -11.56 -9.28 9.09
N GLY A 32 -11.43 -10.09 8.04
CA GLY A 32 -12.55 -10.77 7.40
C GLY A 32 -12.78 -12.14 7.95
N PHE A 33 -11.97 -13.12 7.54
CA PHE A 33 -12.18 -14.50 7.94
C PHE A 33 -11.92 -14.72 9.44
N GLY A 34 -10.93 -14.05 10.01
CA GLY A 34 -10.57 -14.21 11.44
C GLY A 34 -11.67 -13.76 12.42
N LEU A 35 -12.53 -12.84 12.00
CA LEU A 35 -13.66 -12.36 12.83
C LEU A 35 -14.98 -13.06 12.51
N SER A 36 -15.01 -14.00 11.55
CA SER A 36 -16.26 -14.65 11.11
C SER A 36 -16.99 -15.43 12.21
N ALA A 37 -16.26 -15.99 13.17
CA ALA A 37 -16.82 -16.72 14.30
C ALA A 37 -17.24 -15.82 15.48
N VAL A 38 -16.99 -14.51 15.39
CA VAL A 38 -17.30 -13.56 16.48
C VAL A 38 -18.78 -13.18 16.41
N PRO A 39 -19.61 -13.48 17.43
CA PRO A 39 -21.04 -13.21 17.41
C PRO A 39 -21.36 -11.76 17.80
N VAL A 40 -20.65 -10.81 17.20
CA VAL A 40 -20.83 -9.37 17.42
C VAL A 40 -21.44 -8.75 16.17
N THR A 41 -22.42 -7.88 16.37
CA THR A 41 -23.04 -7.12 15.29
C THR A 41 -22.85 -5.62 15.51
N VAL A 42 -22.65 -4.90 14.41
CA VAL A 42 -22.50 -3.43 14.36
C VAL A 42 -23.53 -2.93 13.36
N MET A 43 -24.45 -2.08 13.81
CA MET A 43 -25.55 -1.57 12.98
C MET A 43 -26.38 -2.68 12.29
N GLY A 44 -26.54 -3.84 12.94
CA GLY A 44 -27.27 -4.99 12.39
C GLY A 44 -26.48 -5.84 11.39
N LEU A 45 -25.24 -5.47 11.06
CA LEU A 45 -24.33 -6.27 10.25
C LEU A 45 -23.34 -7.03 11.14
N PRO A 46 -22.92 -8.25 10.76
CA PRO A 46 -21.91 -8.95 11.52
C PRO A 46 -20.57 -8.19 11.48
N LEU A 47 -19.83 -8.22 12.59
CA LEU A 47 -18.60 -7.45 12.78
C LEU A 47 -17.62 -7.66 11.62
N TRP A 48 -17.41 -8.92 11.23
CA TRP A 48 -16.50 -9.28 10.14
C TRP A 48 -16.84 -8.63 8.80
N ALA A 49 -18.13 -8.37 8.52
CA ALA A 49 -18.54 -7.69 7.30
C ALA A 49 -18.13 -6.20 7.35
N VAL A 50 -18.36 -5.54 8.49
CA VAL A 50 -18.01 -4.12 8.67
C VAL A 50 -16.48 -3.93 8.63
N THR A 51 -15.72 -4.79 9.32
CA THR A 51 -14.25 -4.73 9.34
C THR A 51 -13.63 -5.10 8.00
N SER A 52 -14.26 -5.99 7.21
CA SER A 52 -13.82 -6.32 5.84
C SER A 52 -14.11 -5.23 4.82
N SER A 53 -15.05 -4.32 5.09
CA SER A 53 -15.35 -3.21 4.18
C SER A 53 -14.62 -1.94 4.62
N VAL A 54 -15.03 -1.35 5.75
CA VAL A 54 -14.48 -0.07 6.22
C VAL A 54 -13.05 -0.26 6.73
N GLY A 55 -12.79 -1.34 7.47
CA GLY A 55 -11.46 -1.62 8.00
C GLY A 55 -10.41 -1.81 6.91
N VAL A 56 -10.77 -2.43 5.79
CA VAL A 56 -9.90 -2.60 4.62
C VAL A 56 -9.57 -1.27 3.96
N LEU A 57 -10.59 -0.42 3.76
CA LEU A 57 -10.38 0.91 3.17
C LEU A 57 -9.45 1.77 4.05
N VAL A 58 -9.68 1.78 5.37
CA VAL A 58 -8.84 2.50 6.32
C VAL A 58 -7.42 1.95 6.33
N THR A 59 -7.25 0.63 6.37
CA THR A 59 -5.93 -0.02 6.35
C THR A 59 -5.17 0.33 5.06
N GLY A 60 -5.85 0.23 3.91
CA GLY A 60 -5.26 0.58 2.62
C GLY A 60 -4.84 2.04 2.54
N ALA A 61 -5.67 2.96 3.03
CA ALA A 61 -5.36 4.38 3.09
C ALA A 61 -4.13 4.66 3.96
N VAL A 62 -4.06 4.07 5.16
CA VAL A 62 -2.92 4.22 6.07
C VAL A 62 -1.63 3.71 5.42
N LEU A 63 -1.67 2.54 4.78
CA LEU A 63 -0.50 1.97 4.10
C LEU A 63 -0.08 2.78 2.88
N ALA A 64 -1.03 3.34 2.13
CA ALA A 64 -0.74 4.22 1.00
C ALA A 64 -0.07 5.52 1.46
N VAL A 65 -0.59 6.15 2.53
CA VAL A 65 0.01 7.35 3.14
C VAL A 65 1.41 7.04 3.68
N TYR A 66 1.58 5.89 4.32
CA TYR A 66 2.88 5.44 4.81
C TYR A 66 3.89 5.28 3.66
N LEU A 67 3.49 4.64 2.56
CA LEU A 67 4.34 4.50 1.37
C LEU A 67 4.66 5.86 0.76
N ALA A 68 3.69 6.76 0.66
CA ALA A 68 3.91 8.11 0.14
C ALA A 68 4.92 8.90 0.98
N HIS A 69 4.90 8.77 2.30
CA HIS A 69 5.88 9.42 3.18
C HIS A 69 7.25 8.75 3.21
N THR A 70 7.32 7.46 2.89
CA THR A 70 8.56 6.67 2.94
C THR A 70 9.23 6.55 1.57
N ALA A 71 8.53 6.94 0.50
CA ALA A 71 9.08 7.02 -0.84
C ALA A 71 10.19 8.07 -0.85
N GLU A 72 11.37 7.66 -1.29
CA GLU A 72 12.49 8.56 -1.54
C GLU A 72 12.32 9.13 -2.95
N ASP A 73 12.49 10.44 -3.11
CA ASP A 73 12.38 11.09 -4.43
C ASP A 73 13.53 10.61 -5.32
N ILE A 74 13.23 9.70 -6.25
CA ILE A 74 14.15 9.36 -7.34
C ILE A 74 14.03 10.50 -8.36
N PRO A 75 15.10 11.30 -8.59
CA PRO A 75 15.04 12.34 -9.61
C PRO A 75 14.69 11.69 -10.95
N LEU A 76 13.55 12.10 -11.50
CA LEU A 76 13.24 11.83 -12.90
C LEU A 76 14.23 12.71 -13.68
N ASP A 77 15.15 12.10 -14.43
CA ASP A 77 16.04 12.86 -15.30
C ASP A 77 15.17 13.71 -16.25
N ASP A 78 15.10 15.01 -15.96
CA ASP A 78 14.37 16.01 -16.77
C ASP A 78 14.91 16.10 -18.21
N GLU A 79 16.03 15.45 -18.52
CA GLU A 79 16.66 15.47 -19.86
C GLU A 79 16.08 14.45 -20.85
N ALA A 80 15.21 13.53 -20.42
CA ALA A 80 14.55 12.56 -21.33
C ALA A 80 13.13 12.99 -21.76
N GLY A 81 12.70 14.21 -21.41
CA GLY A 81 11.41 14.78 -21.75
C GLY A 81 11.55 15.97 -22.70
N GLU A 82 11.61 15.68 -24.01
CA GLU A 82 11.48 16.66 -25.09
C GLU A 82 10.08 17.31 -25.06
N GLY A 83 9.87 18.26 -24.14
CA GLY A 83 8.68 19.10 -24.00
C GLY A 83 8.98 20.60 -24.00
N ALA A 84 10.26 20.99 -23.90
CA ALA A 84 10.71 22.39 -23.93
C ALA A 84 11.13 22.85 -25.34
N ARG A 85 10.33 22.51 -26.36
CA ARG A 85 10.36 23.17 -27.67
C ARG A 85 9.02 23.86 -27.93
N ARG A 86 8.69 24.87 -27.14
CA ARG A 86 7.94 26.05 -27.57
C ARG A 86 8.28 27.24 -26.70
#